data_AF-A0A973XAL2-F1
#
_entry.id   AF-A0A973XAL2-F1
#
_cell.length_a   1.000
_cell.length_b   1.000
_cell.length_c   1.000
_cell.angle_alpha   90.00
_cell.angle_beta   90.00
_cell.angle_gamma   90.00
#
_symmetry.space_group_name_H-M   'P 1'
#
loop_
_entity.id
_entity.type
_entity.pdbx_description
1 polymer ?
#
loop_
_entity_poly.entity_id
_entity_poly.type
_entity_poly.pdbx_seq_one_letter_code
_entity_poly.pdbx_strand_id
1 'polypeptide(L)'
;APVPAALLPALRDATVLRVPKDALAQWLAPQTGQALESHLYVVDPMGNWMMRFAPGVDLGTAPKIKKDLEHLMRGSEGWDQAGRP
;
A
#
# COMPACT_ATOMS: atom_id res chain seq x y z
N ALA A 1 9.31 4.05 17.06
CA ALA A 1 9.45 2.67 17.59
C ALA A 1 10.19 1.81 16.58
N PRO A 2 10.99 0.82 17.02
CA PRO A 2 11.63 -0.15 16.13
C PRO A 2 10.57 -0.99 15.39
N VAL A 3 10.94 -1.51 14.21
CA VAL A 3 10.08 -2.44 13.47
C VAL A 3 10.03 -3.77 14.23
N PRO A 4 8.85 -4.39 14.42
CA PRO A 4 8.73 -5.70 15.04
C PRO A 4 9.61 -6.74 14.35
N ALA A 5 10.37 -7.52 15.12
CA ALA A 5 11.33 -8.49 14.59
C ALA A 5 10.69 -9.53 13.64
N ALA A 6 9.44 -9.91 13.93
CA ALA A 6 8.67 -10.84 13.10
C ALA A 6 8.43 -10.33 11.67
N LEU A 7 8.47 -9.02 11.45
CA LEU A 7 8.27 -8.44 10.12
C LEU A 7 9.57 -8.36 9.32
N LEU A 8 10.74 -8.39 9.98
CA LEU A 8 12.04 -8.20 9.32
C LEU A 8 12.28 -9.12 8.12
N PRO A 9 11.93 -10.43 8.16
CA PRO A 9 12.12 -11.30 6.99
C PRO A 9 11.32 -10.83 5.76
N ALA A 10 10.07 -10.39 5.96
CA ALA A 10 9.19 -9.95 4.87
C ALA A 10 9.60 -8.60 4.27
N LEU A 11 10.40 -7.81 4.98
CA LEU A 11 10.86 -6.50 4.52
C LEU A 11 12.17 -6.55 3.71
N ARG A 12 12.84 -7.71 3.65
CA ARG A 12 14.15 -7.85 3.00
C ARG A 12 14.10 -7.58 1.49
N ASP A 13 13.02 -8.01 0.85
CA ASP A 13 12.87 -7.97 -0.60
C ASP A 13 12.11 -6.71 -1.07
N ALA A 14 11.86 -5.76 -0.16
CA ALA A 14 11.13 -4.53 -0.44
C ALA A 14 11.90 -3.29 0.04
N THR A 15 11.72 -2.17 -0.67
CA THR A 15 12.16 -0.87 -0.14
C THR A 15 11.15 -0.40 0.89
N VAL A 16 11.57 -0.33 2.14
CA VAL A 16 10.69 0.02 3.26
C VAL A 16 11.16 1.33 3.87
N LEU A 17 10.31 2.34 3.78
CA LEU A 17 10.58 3.68 4.30
C LEU A 17 9.63 3.97 5.46
N ARG A 18 10.18 4.63 6.50
CA ARG A 18 9.37 5.24 7.55
C ARG A 18 9.32 6.74 7.29
N VAL A 19 8.11 7.26 7.17
CA VAL A 19 7.87 8.67 6.83
C VAL A 19 7.02 9.35 7.91
N PRO A 20 7.14 10.68 8.09
CA PRO A 20 6.27 11.43 8.98
C PRO A 20 4.80 11.32 8.56
N LYS A 21 3.91 11.14 9.52
CA LYS A 21 2.46 11.04 9.28
C LYS A 21 1.93 12.27 8.55
N ASP A 22 2.35 13.46 8.97
CA ASP A 22 1.85 14.73 8.40
C ASP A 22 2.25 14.90 6.93
N ALA A 23 3.41 14.37 6.53
CA ALA A 23 3.84 14.38 5.13
C ALA A 23 2.95 13.47 4.28
N LEU A 24 2.60 12.27 4.76
CA LEU A 24 1.67 11.39 4.06
C LEU A 24 0.24 11.95 4.02
N ALA A 25 -0.20 12.63 5.08
CA ALA A 25 -1.54 13.20 5.15
C ALA A 25 -1.77 14.33 4.13
N GLN A 26 -0.72 14.92 3.57
CA GLN A 26 -0.82 15.89 2.47
C GLN A 26 -1.16 15.22 1.13
N TRP A 27 -0.92 13.92 1.02
CA TRP A 27 -1.07 13.17 -0.22
C TRP A 27 -2.22 12.15 -0.18
N LEU A 28 -2.40 11.47 0.96
CA LEU A 28 -3.35 10.38 1.13
C LEU A 28 -4.56 10.82 1.96
N ALA A 29 -5.76 10.41 1.55
CA ALA A 29 -6.99 10.68 2.27
C ALA A 29 -7.60 9.40 2.87
N PRO A 30 -7.80 9.34 4.21
CA PRO A 30 -8.52 8.24 4.85
C PRO A 30 -10.01 8.26 4.51
N GLN A 31 -10.70 7.18 4.87
CA GLN A 31 -12.15 7.20 4.91
C GLN A 31 -12.63 8.18 6.00
N THR A 32 -13.75 8.86 5.78
CA THR A 32 -14.32 9.79 6.77
C THR A 32 -14.50 9.10 8.12
N GLY A 33 -14.01 9.75 9.19
CA GLY A 33 -14.06 9.23 10.55
C GLY A 33 -13.01 8.17 10.88
N GLN A 34 -12.07 7.88 9.97
CA GLN A 34 -10.96 6.95 10.19
C GLN A 34 -9.61 7.65 10.15
N ALA A 35 -8.63 7.06 10.84
CA ALA A 35 -7.25 7.51 10.80
C ALA A 35 -6.56 7.03 9.52
N LEU A 36 -5.49 7.72 9.09
CA LEU A 36 -4.70 7.35 7.91
C LEU A 36 -4.11 5.94 8.06
N GLU A 37 -3.53 5.67 9.23
CA GLU A 37 -2.94 4.38 9.61
C GLU A 37 -3.95 3.23 9.70
N SER A 38 -5.26 3.51 9.69
CA SER A 38 -6.29 2.47 9.68
C SER A 38 -6.38 1.75 8.33
N HIS A 39 -5.78 2.29 7.27
CA HIS A 39 -5.95 1.83 5.90
C HIS A 39 -4.62 1.37 5.27
N LEU A 40 -4.75 0.46 4.30
CA LEU A 40 -3.70 0.21 3.31
C LEU A 40 -4.01 0.98 2.03
N TYR A 41 -2.98 1.53 1.41
CA TYR A 41 -3.07 2.34 0.20
C TYR A 41 -2.22 1.74 -0.91
N VAL A 42 -2.69 1.85 -2.14
CA VAL A 42 -1.92 1.54 -3.35
C VAL A 42 -1.82 2.80 -4.19
N VAL A 43 -0.60 3.10 -4.60
CA VAL A 43 -0.25 4.23 -5.45
C VAL A 43 0.57 3.68 -6.61
N ASP A 44 0.35 4.20 -7.82
CA ASP A 44 1.19 3.87 -8.97
C ASP A 44 2.55 4.61 -8.92
N PRO A 45 3.54 4.21 -9.73
CA PRO A 45 4.84 4.87 -9.79
C PRO A 45 4.81 6.33 -10.25
N MET A 46 3.74 6.76 -10.93
CA MET A 46 3.55 8.15 -11.37
C MET A 46 2.98 9.03 -10.24
N GLY A 47 2.68 8.44 -9.09
CA GLY A 47 2.13 9.11 -7.92
C GLY A 47 0.60 9.22 -7.94
N ASN A 48 -0.08 8.55 -8.87
CA ASN A 48 -1.54 8.55 -8.87
C ASN A 48 -2.07 7.58 -7.81
N TRP A 49 -3.08 8.05 -7.11
CA TRP A 49 -3.76 7.25 -6.10
C TRP A 49 -4.67 6.22 -6.76
N MET A 50 -4.37 4.92 -6.56
CA MET A 50 -5.11 3.84 -7.20
C MET A 50 -6.21 3.25 -6.30
N MET A 51 -5.87 2.93 -5.06
CA MET A 51 -6.78 2.18 -4.20
C MET A 51 -6.54 2.48 -2.72
N ARG A 52 -7.63 2.41 -1.94
CA ARG A 52 -7.62 2.41 -0.48
C ARG A 52 -8.46 1.24 0.01
N PHE A 53 -7.88 0.39 0.85
CA PHE A 53 -8.59 -0.72 1.46
C PHE A 53 -9.40 -0.27 2.68
N ALA A 54 -10.44 -1.04 3.01
CA ALA A 54 -11.27 -0.81 4.19
C ALA A 54 -10.42 -0.84 5.48
N PRO A 55 -10.84 -0.11 6.53
CA PRO A 55 -10.12 -0.12 7.79
C PRO A 55 -10.25 -1.48 8.48
N GLY A 56 -9.35 -1.77 9.43
CA GLY A 56 -9.41 -3.01 10.21
C GLY A 56 -8.86 -4.22 9.44
N VAL A 57 -7.76 -4.03 8.71
CA VAL A 57 -7.04 -5.12 8.04
C VAL A 57 -6.50 -6.09 9.09
N ASP A 58 -6.84 -7.35 8.91
CA ASP A 58 -6.48 -8.47 9.78
C ASP A 58 -6.20 -9.73 8.95
N LEU A 59 -5.90 -10.84 9.64
CA LEU A 59 -5.61 -12.10 8.98
C LEU A 59 -6.83 -12.68 8.22
N GLY A 60 -8.06 -12.32 8.59
CA GLY A 60 -9.28 -12.78 7.91
C GLY A 60 -9.55 -12.03 6.60
N THR A 61 -9.17 -10.75 6.54
CA THR A 61 -9.33 -9.88 5.37
C THR A 61 -8.13 -9.95 4.41
N ALA A 62 -6.96 -10.41 4.88
CA ALA A 62 -5.73 -10.52 4.09
C ALA A 62 -5.86 -11.31 2.76
N PRO A 63 -6.58 -12.46 2.68
CA PRO A 63 -6.72 -13.18 1.41
C PRO A 63 -7.45 -12.37 0.33
N LYS A 64 -8.44 -11.57 0.74
CA LYS A 64 -9.17 -10.69 -0.18
C LYS A 64 -8.27 -9.58 -0.69
N ILE A 65 -7.51 -8.93 0.19
CA ILE A 65 -6.55 -7.88 -0.17
C ILE A 65 -5.51 -8.41 -1.17
N LYS A 66 -4.97 -9.61 -0.93
CA LYS A 66 -4.04 -10.27 -1.87
C LYS A 66 -4.68 -10.48 -3.24
N LYS A 67 -5.90 -11.02 -3.28
CA LYS A 67 -6.62 -11.27 -4.54
C LYS A 67 -6.90 -9.98 -5.30
N ASP A 68 -7.32 -8.92 -4.60
CA ASP A 68 -7.57 -7.61 -5.19
C ASP A 68 -6.28 -7.01 -5.75
N LEU A 69 -5.15 -7.16 -5.04
CA LEU A 69 -3.83 -6.75 -5.54
C LEU A 69 -3.38 -7.57 -6.76
N GLU A 70 -3.58 -8.89 -6.77
CA GLU A 70 -3.27 -9.74 -7.93
C GLU A 70 -4.10 -9.38 -9.17
N HIS A 71 -5.37 -8.99 -8.98
CA HIS A 71 -6.19 -8.49 -10.08
C HIS A 71 -5.69 -7.13 -10.57
N LEU A 72 -5.29 -6.25 -9.64
CA LEU A 72 -4.71 -4.96 -9.99
C LEU A 72 -3.44 -5.13 -10.83
N MET A 73 -2.50 -5.96 -10.36
CA MET A 73 -1.25 -6.21 -11.07
C MET A 73 -1.48 -6.76 -12.47
N ARG A 74 -2.40 -7.74 -12.63
CA ARG A 74 -2.78 -8.26 -13.95
C ARG A 74 -3.40 -7.18 -14.85
N GLY A 75 -4.25 -6.32 -14.30
CA GLY A 75 -4.82 -5.19 -15.04
C GLY A 75 -3.77 -4.13 -15.42
N SER A 76 -2.71 -4.01 -14.63
CA SER A 76 -1.61 -3.07 -14.83
C SER A 76 -0.47 -3.62 -15.70
N GLU A 77 -0.49 -4.89 -16.11
CA GLU A 77 0.54 -5.50 -16.99
C GLU A 77 0.71 -4.73 -18.32
N GLY A 78 -0.35 -4.09 -18.82
CA GLY A 78 -0.28 -3.25 -20.02
C GLY A 78 0.34 -1.87 -19.81
N TRP A 79 0.60 -1.45 -18.56
CA TRP A 79 1.14 -0.13 -18.23
C TRP A 79 2.67 -0.15 -18.11
N ASP A 80 3.26 -1.32 -17.88
CA ASP A 80 4.71 -1.54 -17.83
C ASP A 80 5.23 -1.93 -19.22
N GLN A 81 5.58 -0.94 -20.03
CA GLN A 81 6.43 -1.18 -21.19
C GLN A 81 7.86 -0.83 -20.83
N ALA A 82 8.77 -1.78 -21.08
CA ALA A 82 10.20 -1.59 -20.93
C ALA A 82 10.65 -0.32 -21.69
N GLY A 83 11.31 0.60 -20.98
CA GLY A 83 11.93 1.79 -21.59
C GLY A 83 11.18 3.13 -21.41
N ARG A 84 10.34 3.29 -20.38
CA ARG A 84 10.04 4.66 -19.88
C ARG A 84 11.27 5.17 -19.10
N PRO A 85 11.63 6.47 -19.25
CA PRO A 85 13.01 6.98 -19.30
C PRO A 85 13.93 6.58 -18.15
#